data_AF-A0A7S7TWR4-F1
#
_entry.id   AF-A0A7S7TWR4-F1
#
_cell.length_a   1.000
_cell.length_b   1.000
_cell.length_c   1.000
_cell.angle_alpha   90.00
_cell.angle_beta   90.00
_cell.angle_gamma   90.00
#
_symmetry.space_group_name_H-M   'P 1'
#
loop_
_entity.id
_entity.type
_entity.pdbx_description
1 polymer ?
#
loop_
_entity_poly.entity_id
_entity_poly.type
_entity_poly.pdbx_seq_one_letter_code
_entity_poly.pdbx_strand_id
1 'polypeptide(L)' 'MKAIEQIIAGYVLLKNRQALEELRDHRQRLLDGVQAYSVPGFKPSVVNDTLREEIELIEAALARFDGDA' A
#
# COMPACT_ATOMS: atom_id res chain seq x y z
N MET A 1 -1.71 9.38 -13.48
CA MET A 1 -0.91 8.25 -12.96
C MET A 1 -0.60 8.54 -11.51
N LYS A 2 -1.01 7.65 -10.60
CA LYS A 2 -0.63 7.77 -9.19
C LYS A 2 0.78 7.20 -9.02
N ALA A 3 1.64 7.86 -8.25
CA ALA A 3 3.04 7.44 -8.08
C ALA A 3 3.16 6.00 -7.55
N ILE A 4 2.23 5.58 -6.68
CA ILE A 4 2.20 4.22 -6.12
C ILE A 4 2.05 3.13 -7.18
N GLU A 5 1.24 3.36 -8.21
CA GLU A 5 1.01 2.39 -9.29
C GLU A 5 2.29 2.13 -10.09
N GLN A 6 3.11 3.16 -10.29
CA GLN A 6 4.40 3.04 -10.98
C GLN A 6 5.43 2.29 -10.13
N ILE A 7 5.44 2.52 -8.82
CA ILE A 7 6.31 1.79 -7.87
C ILE A 7 5.93 0.29 -7.89
N ILE A 8 4.64 -0.01 -7.77
CA ILE A 8 4.13 -1.39 -7.83
C ILE A 8 4.50 -2.04 -9.17
N ALA A 9 4.26 -1.37 -10.29
CA ALA A 9 4.62 -1.86 -11.62
C ALA A 9 6.12 -2.17 -11.75
N GLY A 10 6.98 -1.33 -11.16
CA GLY A 10 8.41 -1.57 -11.09
C GLY A 10 8.76 -2.86 -10.34
N TYR A 11 8.18 -3.09 -9.16
CA TYR A 11 8.43 -4.32 -8.40
C TYR A 11 7.85 -5.57 -9.08
N VAL A 12 6.69 -5.46 -9.71
CA VAL A 12 6.10 -6.54 -10.52
C VAL A 12 7.04 -6.92 -11.67
N LEU A 13 7.53 -5.92 -12.43
CA LEU A 13 8.47 -6.14 -13.54
C LEU A 13 9.77 -6.81 -13.07
N LEU A 14 10.28 -6.42 -11.91
CA LEU A 14 11.48 -7.00 -11.30
C LEU A 14 11.22 -8.34 -10.60
N LYS A 15 9.99 -8.85 -10.64
CA LYS A 15 9.53 -10.04 -9.91
C LYS A 15 9.88 -10.02 -8.41
N ASN A 16 9.91 -8.84 -7.81
CA ASN A 16 10.34 -8.65 -6.43
C ASN A 16 9.15 -8.70 -5.48
N ARG A 17 8.67 -9.91 -5.19
CA ARG A 17 7.54 -10.16 -4.28
C ARG A 17 7.82 -9.63 -2.87
N GLN A 18 9.03 -9.85 -2.35
CA GLN A 18 9.42 -9.40 -1.01
C GLN A 18 9.31 -7.87 -0.86
N ALA A 19 9.76 -7.10 -1.86
CA ALA A 19 9.65 -5.65 -1.80
C ALA A 19 8.20 -5.15 -1.80
N LEU A 20 7.27 -5.87 -2.45
CA LEU A 20 5.84 -5.56 -2.38
C LEU A 20 5.25 -5.88 -1.00
N GLU A 21 5.67 -6.96 -0.35
CA GLU A 21 5.27 -7.28 1.02
C GLU A 21 5.76 -6.22 2.01
N GLU A 22 7.04 -5.83 1.91
CA GLU A 22 7.62 -4.76 2.73
C GLU A 22 6.90 -3.42 2.52
N LEU A 23 6.53 -3.12 1.27
CA LEU A 23 5.74 -1.94 0.94
C LEU A 23 4.34 -1.98 1.56
N ARG A 24 3.63 -3.11 1.46
CA ARG A 24 2.31 -3.31 2.10
C ARG A 24 2.41 -3.09 3.61
N ASP A 25 3.37 -3.74 4.26
CA ASP A 25 3.55 -3.68 5.72
C ASP A 25 3.92 -2.27 6.19
N HIS A 26 4.66 -1.52 5.36
CA HIS A 26 4.91 -0.11 5.60
C HIS A 26 3.62 0.72 5.54
N ARG A 27 2.78 0.53 4.51
CA ARG A 27 1.50 1.26 4.37
C ARG A 27 0.51 0.90 5.48
N GLN A 28 0.45 -0.36 5.90
CA GLN A 28 -0.38 -0.80 7.02
C GLN A 28 0.04 -0.10 8.32
N ARG A 29 1.34 -0.06 8.63
CA ARG A 29 1.83 0.65 9.84
C ARG A 29 1.50 2.15 9.82
N LEU A 30 1.54 2.78 8.65
CA LEU A 30 1.11 4.18 8.52
C LEU A 30 -0.39 4.34 8.76
N LEU A 31 -1.21 3.44 8.22
CA LEU A 31 -2.66 3.45 8.42
C LEU A 31 -3.01 3.29 9.90
N ASP A 32 -2.40 2.32 10.56
CA ASP A 32 -2.58 2.07 11.99
C ASP A 32 -2.18 3.30 12.82
N GLY A 33 -1.07 3.96 12.45
CA GLY A 33 -0.64 5.21 13.07
C GLY A 33 -1.66 6.33 12.89
N VAL A 34 -2.14 6.56 11.67
CA VAL A 34 -3.14 7.60 11.38
C VAL A 34 -4.45 7.34 12.13
N GLN A 35 -4.85 6.09 12.28
CA GLN A 35 -6.05 5.71 13.03
C GLN A 35 -5.88 5.83 14.55
N ALA A 36 -4.69 5.56 15.07
CA ALA A 36 -4.38 5.66 16.50
C ALA A 36 -4.33 7.12 17.00
N TYR A 37 -3.94 8.07 16.15
CA TYR A 37 -3.79 9.48 16.52
C TYR A 37 -4.97 10.33 16.02
N SER A 38 -5.91 10.62 16.91
CA SER A 38 -6.91 11.67 16.68
C SER A 38 -6.29 13.04 17.00
N VAL A 39 -5.78 13.72 15.98
CA VAL A 39 -5.21 15.07 16.11
C VAL A 39 -6.31 16.11 15.90
N PRO A 40 -6.58 17.02 16.85
CA PRO A 40 -7.56 18.09 16.68
C PRO A 40 -7.25 18.93 15.44
N GLY A 41 -8.21 19.06 14.52
CA GLY A 41 -8.06 19.83 13.27
C GLY A 41 -7.44 19.07 12.10
N PHE A 42 -6.93 17.86 12.31
CA PHE A 42 -6.57 16.95 11.22
C PHE A 42 -7.80 16.17 10.79
N LYS A 43 -8.05 16.06 9.47
CA LYS A 43 -9.06 15.15 8.91
C LYS A 43 -8.34 13.87 8.45
N PRO A 44 -8.30 12.82 9.29
CA PRO A 44 -7.55 11.61 8.95
C PRO A 44 -8.21 10.83 7.81
N SER A 45 -9.48 11.11 7.50
CA SER A 45 -10.27 10.38 6.52
C SER A 45 -9.62 10.33 5.14
N VAL A 46 -9.09 11.45 4.64
CA VAL A 46 -8.44 11.50 3.31
C VAL A 46 -7.19 10.63 3.27
N VAL A 47 -6.40 10.66 4.33
CA VAL A 47 -5.17 9.86 4.45
C VAL A 47 -5.51 8.38 4.62
N ASN A 48 -6.53 8.06 5.42
CA ASN A 48 -7.04 6.70 5.58
C ASN A 48 -7.51 6.11 4.24
N ASP A 49 -8.34 6.84 3.49
CA ASP A 49 -8.88 6.37 2.22
C ASP A 49 -7.75 6.15 1.21
N THR A 50 -6.78 7.07 1.16
CA THR A 50 -5.59 6.94 0.30
C THR A 50 -4.77 5.71 0.67
N LEU A 51 -4.45 5.52 1.95
CA LEU A 51 -3.63 4.38 2.40
C LEU A 51 -4.34 3.04 2.18
N ARG A 52 -5.66 2.98 2.36
CA ARG A 52 -6.46 1.78 2.06
C ARG A 52 -6.42 1.44 0.57
N GLU A 53 -6.62 2.44 -0.29
CA GLU A 53 -6.51 2.25 -1.74
C GLU A 53 -5.10 1.76 -2.14
N GLU A 54 -4.05 2.36 -1.58
CA GLU A 54 -2.67 1.91 -1.82
C GLU A 54 -2.43 0.46 -1.39
N ILE A 55 -2.94 0.06 -0.22
CA ILE A 55 -2.82 -1.32 0.28
C ILE A 55 -3.54 -2.29 -0.66
N GLU A 56 -4.78 -1.98 -1.07
CA GLU A 56 -5.56 -2.82 -2.01
C GLU A 56 -4.83 -3.02 -3.35
N LEU A 57 -4.19 -1.97 -3.88
CA LEU A 57 -3.39 -2.07 -5.10
C LEU A 57 -2.17 -2.98 -4.93
N ILE A 58 -1.50 -2.92 -3.77
CA ILE A 58 -0.33 -3.77 -3.48
C ILE A 58 -0.77 -5.23 -3.30
N GLU A 59 -1.87 -5.48 -2.59
CA GLU A 59 -2.41 -6.84 -2.39
C GLU A 59 -2.85 -7.46 -3.72
N ALA A 60 -3.49 -6.70 -4.60
CA ALA A 60 -3.83 -7.16 -5.94
C ALA A 60 -2.59 -7.51 -6.77
N ALA A 61 -1.50 -6.76 -6.61
CA ALA A 61 -0.23 -7.06 -7.27
C ALA A 61 0.42 -8.34 -6.70
N LEU A 62 0.40 -8.52 -5.38
CA LEU A 62 0.89 -9.74 -4.72
C LEU A 62 0.10 -10.98 -5.13
N ALA A 63 -1.22 -10.89 -5.23
CA ALA A 63 -2.07 -12.00 -5.68
C ALA A 63 -1.72 -12.50 -7.10
N ARG A 64 -1.22 -11.62 -7.97
CA ARG A 64 -0.73 -12.01 -9.30
C ARG A 64 0.52 -12.87 -9.25
N PHE A 65 1.37 -12.72 -8.22
CA PHE A 65 2.51 -13.60 -8.01
C PHE A 65 2.09 -14.99 -7.55
N ASP A 66 1.10 -15.06 -6.68
CA ASP A 66 0.65 -16.32 -6.09
C ASP A 66 -0.17 -17.17 -7.09
N GLY A 67 -0.74 -16.54 -8.13
CA GLY A 67 -1.42 -17.22 -9.24
C GLY A 67 -0.51 -17.74 -10.36
N ASP A 68 0.78 -17.37 -10.35
CA ASP A 68 1.81 -17.81 -11.31
C ASP A 68 2.66 -18.99 -10.79
N ALA A 69 2.26 -19.59 -9.66
CA ALA A 69 2.93 -20.71 -8.98
C ALA A 69 2.33 -22.10 -9.32
#